data_AF-A0A329VYR4-F1
#
_entry.id   AF-A0A329VYR4-F1
#
_cell.length_a   1.000
_cell.length_b   1.000
_cell.length_c   1.000
_cell.angle_alpha   90.00
_cell.angle_beta   90.00
_cell.angle_gamma   90.00
#
_symmetry.space_group_name_H-M   'P 1'
#
loop_
_entity.id
_entity.type
_entity.pdbx_description
1 polymer ?
#
loop_
_entity_poly.entity_id
_entity_poly.type
_entity_poly.pdbx_seq_one_letter_code
_entity_poly.pdbx_strand_id
1 'polypeptide(L)'
;MSDKTKWLDETKEYLTNNDGEDLYYLIFTMLSEEKMSFIKFLLDASKGIGCVVHEGLEYVLDQDLDYPEDFDLVTFYVGEFESSEITPNQFVMLMRYISDAYINAFPDSKETVERHMKALTERYA
;
A
#
# COMPACT_ATOMS: atom_id res chain seq x y z
N MET A 1 14.43 1.13 15.60
CA MET A 1 13.15 1.34 14.89
C MET A 1 12.38 2.40 15.65
N SER A 2 11.81 3.38 14.94
CA SER A 2 10.94 4.38 15.58
C SER A 2 9.57 3.76 15.87
N ASP A 3 8.82 4.30 16.83
CA ASP A 3 7.45 3.83 17.10
C ASP A 3 6.53 3.93 15.86
N LYS A 4 6.89 4.77 14.88
CA LYS A 4 6.10 5.02 13.66
C LYS A 4 6.00 3.83 12.72
N THR A 5 6.91 2.85 12.77
CA THR A 5 6.92 1.67 11.88
C THR A 5 6.71 0.35 12.60
N LYS A 6 6.70 0.34 13.95
CA LYS A 6 6.62 -0.90 14.74
C LYS A 6 5.32 -1.69 14.47
N TRP A 7 4.21 -0.99 14.27
CA TRP A 7 2.92 -1.61 13.93
C TRP A 7 2.97 -2.32 12.56
N LEU A 8 3.77 -1.81 11.62
CA LEU A 8 3.90 -2.42 10.29
C LEU A 8 4.72 -3.70 10.36
N ASP A 9 5.72 -3.78 11.25
CA ASP A 9 6.54 -4.99 11.42
C ASP A 9 5.72 -6.21 11.83
N GLU A 10 4.60 -6.02 12.54
CA GLU A 10 3.65 -7.08 12.89
C GLU A 10 3.04 -7.74 11.65
N THR A 11 3.07 -7.06 10.51
CA THR A 11 2.49 -7.54 9.25
C THR A 11 3.47 -8.23 8.32
N LYS A 12 4.78 -8.08 8.57
CA LYS A 12 5.85 -8.50 7.66
C LYS A 12 5.73 -9.95 7.23
N GLU A 13 5.60 -10.87 8.18
CA GLU A 13 5.55 -12.30 7.90
C GLU A 13 4.35 -12.66 7.01
N TYR A 14 3.17 -12.08 7.29
CA TYR A 14 1.99 -12.30 6.48
C TYR A 14 2.19 -11.77 5.05
N LEU A 15 2.73 -10.56 4.90
CA LEU A 15 2.97 -9.98 3.59
C LEU A 15 3.97 -10.82 2.77
N THR A 16 5.10 -11.21 3.35
CA THR A 16 6.08 -12.08 2.68
C THR A 16 5.47 -13.40 2.23
N ASN A 17 4.60 -14.01 3.04
CA ASN A 17 3.96 -15.29 2.71
C ASN A 17 2.81 -15.17 1.68
N ASN A 18 2.44 -13.95 1.27
CA ASN A 18 1.34 -13.68 0.34
C ASN A 18 1.78 -12.70 -0.77
N ASP A 19 3.04 -12.82 -1.22
CA ASP A 19 3.66 -12.03 -2.31
C ASP A 19 3.59 -10.51 -2.14
N GLY A 20 3.51 -10.04 -0.89
CA GLY A 20 3.41 -8.64 -0.50
C GLY A 20 4.73 -8.02 -0.02
N GLU A 21 5.87 -8.65 -0.29
CA GLU A 21 7.18 -8.18 0.21
C GLU A 21 7.52 -6.77 -0.28
N ASP A 22 7.30 -6.48 -1.57
CA ASP A 22 7.57 -5.15 -2.15
C ASP A 22 6.61 -4.09 -1.58
N LEU A 23 5.34 -4.45 -1.33
CA LEU A 23 4.39 -3.56 -0.67
C LEU A 23 4.83 -3.23 0.77
N TYR A 24 5.28 -4.23 1.53
CA TYR A 24 5.83 -4.01 2.87
C TYR A 24 7.05 -3.08 2.80
N TYR A 25 7.99 -3.37 1.90
CA TYR A 25 9.23 -2.60 1.73
C TYR A 25 8.95 -1.14 1.35
N LEU A 26 8.02 -0.92 0.43
CA LEU A 26 7.60 0.41 -0.02
C LEU A 26 7.00 1.22 1.13
N ILE A 27 6.03 0.67 1.86
CA ILE A 27 5.38 1.37 2.98
C ILE A 27 6.38 1.62 4.11
N PHE A 28 7.22 0.64 4.43
CA PHE A 28 8.26 0.77 5.47
C PHE A 28 9.22 1.91 5.14
N THR A 29 9.69 1.98 3.89
CA THR A 29 10.63 3.00 3.43
C THR A 29 9.97 4.37 3.39
N MET A 30 8.75 4.47 2.84
CA MET A 30 7.94 5.68 2.82
C MET A 30 7.77 6.30 4.22
N LEU A 31 7.46 5.47 5.23
CA LEU A 31 7.30 5.92 6.62
C LEU A 31 8.64 6.28 7.26
N SER A 32 9.69 5.52 6.98
CA SER A 32 11.03 5.73 7.55
C SER A 32 11.68 7.02 7.02
N GLU A 33 11.43 7.34 5.75
CA GLU A 33 11.88 8.58 5.10
C GLU A 33 10.90 9.75 5.27
N GLU A 34 9.81 9.54 6.00
CA GLU A 34 8.78 10.55 6.28
C GLU A 34 8.17 11.20 5.01
N LYS A 35 8.10 10.45 3.90
CA LYS A 35 7.55 10.95 2.63
C LYS A 35 6.05 11.22 2.71
N MET A 36 5.32 10.33 3.39
CA MET A 36 3.87 10.35 3.46
C MET A 36 3.37 9.57 4.70
N SER A 37 2.21 9.96 5.24
CA SER A 37 1.55 9.18 6.28
C SER A 37 0.78 7.99 5.69
N PHE A 38 0.60 6.93 6.48
CA PHE A 38 -0.18 5.77 6.04
C PHE A 38 -1.63 6.13 5.67
N ILE A 39 -2.28 7.07 6.38
CA ILE A 39 -3.63 7.53 6.03
C ILE A 39 -3.67 8.19 4.65
N LYS A 40 -2.68 9.04 4.33
CA LYS A 40 -2.61 9.67 3.02
C LYS A 40 -2.31 8.66 1.92
N PHE A 41 -1.41 7.71 2.20
CA PHE A 41 -1.10 6.59 1.30
C PHE A 41 -2.36 5.78 0.96
N LEU A 42 -3.13 5.39 1.98
CA LEU A 42 -4.38 4.64 1.80
C LEU A 42 -5.45 5.47 1.07
N LEU A 43 -5.52 6.78 1.34
CA LEU A 43 -6.41 7.69 0.60
C LEU A 43 -6.06 7.75 -0.89
N ASP A 44 -4.78 7.85 -1.23
CA ASP A 44 -4.32 7.88 -2.63
C ASP A 44 -4.59 6.55 -3.33
N ALA A 45 -4.25 5.43 -2.69
CA ALA A 45 -4.57 4.10 -3.19
C ALA A 45 -6.07 3.92 -3.44
N SER A 46 -6.93 4.43 -2.54
CA SER A 46 -8.38 4.36 -2.69
C SER A 46 -8.92 5.18 -3.88
N LYS A 47 -8.13 6.14 -4.39
CA LYS A 47 -8.42 6.92 -5.59
C LYS A 47 -7.75 6.35 -6.84
N GLY A 48 -7.03 5.24 -6.72
CA GLY A 48 -6.26 4.62 -7.78
C GLY A 48 -4.97 5.34 -8.14
N ILE A 49 -4.41 6.09 -7.18
CA ILE A 49 -3.13 6.76 -7.32
C ILE A 49 -2.08 5.93 -6.58
N GLY A 50 -1.04 5.52 -7.29
CA GLY A 50 0.11 4.80 -6.76
C GLY A 50 0.96 5.65 -5.82
N CYS A 51 2.16 5.19 -5.52
CA CYS A 51 3.08 5.92 -4.65
C CYS A 51 4.49 5.84 -5.19
N VAL A 52 5.11 7.01 -5.32
CA VAL A 52 6.55 7.15 -5.60
C VAL A 52 7.24 7.62 -4.32
N VAL A 53 8.06 6.75 -3.73
CA VAL A 53 8.81 7.08 -2.51
C VAL A 53 10.07 7.88 -2.87
N HIS A 54 10.80 7.37 -3.85
CA HIS A 54 11.93 7.99 -4.53
C HIS A 54 12.16 7.27 -5.87
N GLU A 55 13.13 7.75 -6.65
CA GLU A 55 13.53 7.07 -7.89
C GLU A 55 13.88 5.59 -7.61
N GLY A 56 13.25 4.69 -8.36
CA GLY A 56 13.40 3.25 -8.19
C GLY A 56 12.71 2.65 -6.96
N LEU A 57 11.75 3.33 -6.35
CA LEU A 57 10.85 2.70 -5.38
C LEU A 57 9.44 3.27 -5.51
N GLU A 58 8.61 2.56 -6.26
CA GLU A 58 7.24 2.96 -6.55
C GLU A 58 6.33 1.78 -6.83
N TYR A 59 5.02 2.05 -6.81
CA TYR A 59 4.02 1.16 -7.37
C TYR A 59 2.97 1.96 -8.13
N VAL A 60 2.37 1.32 -9.13
CA VAL A 60 1.46 1.94 -10.09
C VAL A 60 0.04 1.40 -9.89
N LEU A 61 -0.94 2.29 -9.98
CA LEU A 61 -2.37 1.98 -10.02
C LEU A 61 -3.01 2.56 -11.29
N ASP A 62 -4.29 2.28 -11.47
CA ASP A 62 -5.01 2.58 -12.70
C ASP A 62 -5.05 4.07 -13.07
N GLN A 63 -5.02 5.01 -12.12
CA GLN A 63 -4.99 6.46 -12.43
C GLN A 63 -3.60 6.99 -12.75
N ASP A 64 -2.56 6.18 -12.61
CA ASP A 64 -1.21 6.53 -13.04
C ASP A 64 -0.98 6.19 -14.52
N LEU A 65 -1.86 5.38 -15.13
CA LEU A 65 -1.80 5.01 -16.53
C LEU A 65 -2.44 6.07 -17.44
N ASP A 66 -1.95 6.16 -18.67
CA ASP A 66 -2.57 7.00 -19.71
C ASP A 66 -4.03 6.57 -19.98
N TYR A 67 -4.31 5.26 -19.88
CA TYR A 67 -5.62 4.64 -20.08
C TYR A 67 -5.94 3.75 -18.87
N PRO A 68 -6.77 4.20 -17.91
CA PRO A 68 -7.10 3.42 -16.72
C PRO A 68 -7.76 2.06 -17.01
N GLU A 69 -8.40 1.92 -18.18
CA GLU A 69 -8.98 0.66 -18.65
C GLU A 69 -7.94 -0.44 -18.95
N ASP A 70 -6.68 -0.07 -19.13
CA ASP A 70 -5.58 -1.01 -19.38
C ASP A 70 -5.01 -1.61 -18.08
N PHE A 71 -5.51 -1.17 -16.92
CA PHE A 71 -5.06 -1.66 -15.62
C PHE A 71 -5.53 -3.09 -15.36
N ASP A 72 -4.58 -4.01 -15.22
CA ASP A 72 -4.81 -5.42 -14.88
C ASP A 72 -4.10 -5.86 -13.59
N LEU A 73 -2.93 -5.28 -13.30
CA LEU A 73 -2.06 -5.64 -12.20
C LEU A 73 -1.54 -4.40 -11.44
N VAL A 74 -1.29 -4.59 -10.15
CA VAL A 74 -0.53 -3.64 -9.34
C VAL A 74 0.94 -3.98 -9.49
N THR A 75 1.67 -3.12 -10.19
CA THR A 75 3.08 -3.33 -10.53
C THR A 75 3.99 -2.55 -9.58
N PHE A 76 5.01 -3.21 -9.04
CA PHE A 76 6.00 -2.64 -8.14
C PHE A 76 7.36 -2.50 -8.86
N TYR A 77 8.02 -1.38 -8.63
CA TYR A 77 9.36 -1.09 -9.13
C TYR A 77 10.31 -0.93 -7.96
N VAL A 78 11.39 -1.73 -7.97
CA VAL A 78 12.46 -1.69 -6.97
C VAL A 78 13.80 -1.68 -7.70
N GLY A 79 14.52 -0.57 -7.59
CA GLY A 79 15.70 -0.27 -8.41
C GLY A 79 15.30 0.22 -9.81
N GLU A 80 16.01 -0.25 -10.84
CA GLU A 80 15.81 0.22 -12.22
C GLU A 80 14.76 -0.60 -13.01
N PHE A 81 14.16 -1.61 -12.39
CA PHE A 81 13.28 -2.56 -13.07
C PHE A 81 12.01 -2.83 -12.28
N GLU A 82 11.01 -3.33 -13.00
CA GLU A 82 9.87 -4.01 -12.41
C GLU A 82 10.34 -5.18 -11.53
N SER A 83 9.81 -5.24 -10.32
CA SER A 83 10.21 -6.20 -9.29
C SER A 83 9.17 -7.30 -9.14
N SER A 84 7.91 -6.92 -8.96
CA SER A 84 6.80 -7.85 -8.77
C SER A 84 5.47 -7.25 -9.19
N GLU A 85 4.49 -8.12 -9.38
CA GLU A 85 3.12 -7.77 -9.73
C GLU A 85 2.16 -8.58 -8.86
N ILE A 86 1.05 -7.95 -8.44
CA ILE A 86 -0.04 -8.63 -7.74
C ILE A 86 -1.38 -8.24 -8.35
N THR A 87 -2.37 -9.10 -8.19
CA THR A 87 -3.73 -8.78 -8.64
C THR A 87 -4.36 -7.66 -7.79
N PRO A 88 -5.30 -6.86 -8.34
CA PRO A 88 -6.02 -5.85 -7.57
C PRO A 88 -6.71 -6.41 -6.33
N ASN A 89 -7.27 -7.62 -6.43
CA ASN A 89 -7.88 -8.32 -5.29
C ASN A 89 -6.86 -8.66 -4.19
N GLN A 90 -5.67 -9.13 -4.58
CA GLN A 90 -4.59 -9.41 -3.64
C GLN A 90 -4.09 -8.13 -2.97
N PHE A 91 -3.95 -7.04 -3.73
CA PHE A 91 -3.62 -5.74 -3.17
C PHE A 91 -4.64 -5.29 -2.12
N VAL A 92 -5.95 -5.38 -2.38
CA VAL A 92 -7.00 -5.05 -1.40
C VAL A 92 -6.89 -5.90 -0.14
N MET A 93 -6.63 -7.20 -0.28
CA MET A 93 -6.46 -8.12 0.85
C MET A 93 -5.26 -7.74 1.73
N LEU A 94 -4.09 -7.51 1.12
CA LEU A 94 -2.88 -7.10 1.84
C LEU A 94 -3.08 -5.74 2.52
N MET A 95 -3.65 -4.77 1.80
CA MET A 95 -3.96 -3.44 2.34
C MET A 95 -4.91 -3.50 3.54
N ARG A 96 -5.87 -4.44 3.54
CA ARG A 96 -6.75 -4.66 4.69
C ARG A 96 -5.99 -5.17 5.90
N TYR A 97 -5.11 -6.15 5.72
CA TYR A 97 -4.29 -6.68 6.80
C TYR A 97 -3.37 -5.63 7.41
N ILE A 98 -2.74 -4.79 6.57
CA ILE A 98 -1.93 -3.65 7.01
C ILE A 98 -2.79 -2.63 7.77
N SER A 99 -3.98 -2.33 7.26
CA SER A 99 -4.91 -1.38 7.86
C SER A 99 -5.40 -1.84 9.24
N ASP A 100 -5.65 -3.13 9.43
CA ASP A 100 -6.05 -3.70 10.72
C ASP A 100 -4.92 -3.52 11.76
N ALA A 101 -3.67 -3.78 11.38
CA ALA A 101 -2.52 -3.52 12.25
C ALA A 101 -2.38 -2.03 12.59
N TYR A 102 -2.57 -1.14 11.61
CA TYR A 102 -2.56 0.31 11.85
C TYR A 102 -3.67 0.74 12.83
N ILE A 103 -4.89 0.23 12.68
CA ILE A 103 -6.03 0.52 13.56
C ILE A 103 -5.74 0.06 14.99
N ASN A 104 -5.14 -1.12 15.15
CA ASN A 104 -4.78 -1.64 16.48
C ASN A 104 -3.76 -0.74 17.18
N ALA A 105 -2.80 -0.18 16.45
CA ALA A 105 -1.81 0.74 16.98
C ALA A 105 -2.36 2.17 17.20
N PHE A 106 -3.32 2.61 16.37
CA PHE A 106 -3.91 3.94 16.40
C PHE A 106 -5.45 3.91 16.33
N PRO A 107 -6.14 3.52 17.42
CA PRO A 107 -7.59 3.32 17.40
C PRO A 107 -8.41 4.55 17.00
N ASP A 108 -7.91 5.75 17.30
CA ASP A 108 -8.57 7.02 16.94
C ASP A 108 -8.66 7.23 15.41
N SER A 109 -7.80 6.57 14.64
CA SER A 109 -7.79 6.65 13.18
C SER A 109 -8.79 5.70 12.51
N LYS A 110 -9.45 4.81 13.28
CA LYS A 110 -10.27 3.70 12.77
C LYS A 110 -11.28 4.12 11.71
N GLU A 111 -12.12 5.11 12.01
CA GLU A 111 -13.18 5.54 11.09
C GLU A 111 -12.62 6.03 9.75
N THR A 112 -11.49 6.73 9.78
CA THR A 112 -10.84 7.24 8.56
C THR A 112 -10.25 6.10 7.75
N VAL A 113 -9.57 5.16 8.39
CA VAL A 113 -8.97 3.99 7.74
C VAL A 113 -10.04 3.09 7.12
N GLU A 114 -11.10 2.76 7.86
CA GLU A 114 -12.22 1.95 7.36
C GLU A 114 -12.90 2.61 6.16
N ARG A 115 -13.06 3.94 6.17
CA ARG A 115 -13.63 4.70 5.05
C ARG A 115 -12.78 4.60 3.78
N HIS A 116 -11.46 4.75 3.89
CA HIS A 116 -10.57 4.63 2.74
C HIS A 116 -10.41 3.18 2.26
N MET A 117 -10.33 2.22 3.18
CA MET A 117 -10.34 0.79 2.83
C MET A 117 -11.63 0.38 2.12
N LYS A 118 -12.79 0.94 2.51
CA LYS A 118 -14.04 0.71 1.81
C LYS A 118 -13.98 1.22 0.37
N ALA A 119 -13.53 2.45 0.16
CA ALA A 119 -13.37 3.02 -1.18
C ALA A 119 -12.36 2.24 -2.05
N LEU A 120 -11.24 1.80 -1.46
CA LEU A 120 -10.27 0.93 -2.13
C LEU A 120 -10.90 -0.41 -2.55
N THR A 121 -11.70 -1.01 -1.67
CA THR A 121 -12.40 -2.27 -1.95
C THR A 121 -13.41 -2.10 -3.08
N GLU A 122 -14.23 -1.05 -3.03
CA GLU A 122 -15.23 -0.76 -4.09
C GLU A 122 -14.59 -0.52 -5.47
N ARG A 123 -13.30 -0.14 -5.50
CA ARG A 123 -12.57 0.10 -6.74
C ARG A 123 -11.99 -1.17 -7.35
N TYR A 124 -11.53 -2.12 -6.52
CA TYR A 124 -10.65 -3.21 -6.98
C TYR A 124 -11.12 -4.63 -6.61
N ALA A 125 -12.27 -4.78 -5.92
CA ALA A 125 -12.80 -6.07 -5.46
C ALA A 125 -14.29 -6.29 -5.76
#